data_AF-A0A9N9YH33-F1
#
_entry.id   AF-A0A9N9YH33-F1
#
_cell.length_a   1.000
_cell.length_b   1.000
_cell.length_c   1.000
_cell.angle_alpha   90.00
_cell.angle_beta   90.00
_cell.angle_gamma   90.00
#
_symmetry.space_group_name_H-M   'P 1'
#
loop_
_entity.id
_entity.type
_entity.pdbx_description
1 polymer ?
#
loop_
_entity_poly.entity_id
_entity_poly.type
_entity_poly.pdbx_seq_one_letter_code
_entity_poly.pdbx_strand_id
1 'polypeptide(L)'
;MASVSHPNVVQAAVPVPETPPEPGDYQSESSQCRRLPAFWDDWYDEPDICPDDEDDRSEIISNDPDLIPYPLDNGELQRLFYPLHMPNAGWRYLLEFGQEARRLHRYVRTHPDFSMRAAEYLGGPHGTEMRQSIIIRHYIKKRWERLGVWNHLWGIPGRLNPGEIDHTDFWVWDWERTYADRDPDHPLRRMLRLRQGLWQGQAGPRHPHGTLASDASIREAEAFLLSRPFFMLRLEEYEEIQRMKRSDERWDEDKIVRERWYERNDWKEEWNDLDGDGNCLPGWTWPHENPESEIPPYEELNSMEDIEFTPSEADALEETDRYELEMSSTVDEMTFQAMRRAAASPEDMRHDAMRREISRQRDTPDLGQVNSYPPGMMQFVRSMQQRQLGYTGVVAWLGGHPLNPDDLTGRA
;
A
#
# COMPACT_ATOMS: atom_id res chain seq x y z
N MET A 1 64.01 -18.31 -3.85
CA MET A 1 63.20 -19.30 -3.11
C MET A 1 63.40 -19.02 -1.63
N ALA A 2 62.52 -18.21 -1.04
CA ALA A 2 62.52 -17.91 0.39
C ALA A 2 61.23 -18.48 0.98
N SER A 3 61.39 -19.43 1.90
CA SER A 3 60.30 -20.12 2.59
C SER A 3 59.79 -19.21 3.71
N VAL A 4 58.51 -18.83 3.64
CA VAL A 4 57.83 -18.05 4.67
C VAL A 4 57.08 -19.01 5.57
N SER A 5 57.54 -19.12 6.82
CA SER A 5 56.93 -19.91 7.89
C SER A 5 55.70 -19.17 8.43
N HIS A 6 54.52 -19.80 8.40
CA HIS A 6 53.34 -19.30 9.10
C HIS A 6 53.32 -19.75 10.56
N PRO A 7 52.92 -18.88 11.52
CA PRO A 7 52.78 -19.26 12.91
C PRO A 7 51.45 -20.01 13.13
N ASN A 8 51.53 -21.09 13.91
CA ASN A 8 50.38 -21.84 14.43
C ASN A 8 49.49 -20.92 15.29
N VAL A 9 48.26 -20.69 14.83
CA VAL A 9 47.19 -20.08 15.63
C VAL A 9 46.51 -21.19 16.42
N VAL A 10 46.72 -21.18 17.74
CA VAL A 10 45.99 -22.03 18.69
C VAL A 10 44.61 -21.43 18.90
N GLN A 11 43.56 -22.13 18.43
CA GLN A 11 42.17 -21.77 18.72
C GLN A 11 41.86 -22.08 20.19
N ALA A 12 41.57 -21.04 20.96
CA ALA A 12 40.98 -21.19 22.30
C ALA A 12 39.50 -21.54 22.14
N ALA A 13 39.07 -22.62 22.82
CA ALA A 13 37.68 -23.05 22.87
C ALA A 13 36.82 -22.00 23.58
N VAL A 14 35.79 -21.50 22.90
CA VAL A 14 34.74 -20.64 23.46
C VAL A 14 33.75 -21.55 24.21
N PRO A 15 33.39 -21.25 25.48
CA PRO A 15 32.41 -22.04 26.22
C PRO A 15 31.01 -21.81 25.63
N VAL A 16 30.33 -22.92 25.36
CA VAL A 16 28.92 -22.97 24.96
C VAL A 16 28.07 -22.63 26.18
N PRO A 17 27.17 -21.63 26.13
CA PRO A 17 26.21 -21.41 27.20
C PRO A 17 25.18 -22.55 27.19
N GLU A 18 25.08 -23.21 28.34
CA GLU A 18 24.03 -24.19 28.61
C GLU A 18 22.68 -23.48 28.77
N THR A 19 21.65 -24.09 28.16
CA THR A 19 20.20 -23.84 28.30
C THR A 19 19.58 -22.57 27.67
N PRO A 20 18.64 -22.73 26.71
CA PRO A 20 17.76 -21.64 26.27
C PRO A 20 16.68 -21.36 27.33
N PRO A 21 16.18 -20.11 27.42
CA PRO A 21 15.09 -19.76 28.32
C PRO A 21 13.80 -20.46 27.92
N GLU A 22 13.03 -20.91 28.91
CA GLU A 22 11.70 -21.48 28.70
C GLU A 22 10.75 -20.46 28.03
N PRO A 23 9.92 -20.88 27.06
CA PRO A 23 8.92 -20.01 26.45
C PRO A 23 7.85 -19.68 27.49
N GLY A 24 7.76 -18.41 27.86
CA GLY A 24 6.69 -17.91 28.73
C GLY A 24 5.33 -17.99 28.03
N ASP A 25 4.32 -18.40 28.80
CA ASP A 25 2.92 -18.51 28.38
C ASP A 25 2.39 -17.18 27.81
N TYR A 26 2.36 -17.08 26.47
CA TYR A 26 1.60 -16.05 25.76
C TYR A 26 0.12 -16.44 25.79
N GLN A 27 -0.63 -15.87 26.74
CA GLN A 27 -2.08 -15.89 26.69
C GLN A 27 -2.55 -14.90 25.62
N SER A 28 -2.81 -15.43 24.41
CA SER A 28 -3.44 -14.72 23.31
C SER A 28 -4.94 -14.54 23.60
N GLU A 29 -5.34 -13.33 23.99
CA GLU A 29 -6.75 -12.94 23.94
C GLU A 29 -7.24 -13.03 22.49
N SER A 30 -8.38 -13.69 22.32
CA SER A 30 -9.04 -13.92 21.03
C SER A 30 -9.31 -12.60 20.31
N SER A 31 -8.55 -12.34 19.26
CA SER A 31 -8.77 -11.20 18.36
C SER A 31 -10.01 -11.46 17.52
N GLN A 32 -11.10 -10.78 17.85
CA GLN A 32 -12.21 -10.61 16.93
C GLN A 32 -11.71 -9.77 15.76
N CYS A 33 -11.45 -10.41 14.62
CA CYS A 33 -11.16 -9.75 13.35
C CYS A 33 -12.26 -8.73 13.06
N ARG A 34 -11.95 -7.44 13.19
CA ARG A 34 -12.84 -6.37 12.73
C ARG A 34 -12.65 -6.27 11.22
N ARG A 35 -13.74 -6.49 10.47
CA ARG A 35 -13.82 -6.36 9.02
C ARG A 35 -13.25 -5.02 8.56
N LEU A 36 -12.55 -5.07 7.42
CA LEU A 36 -12.05 -3.92 6.66
C LEU A 36 -13.20 -2.92 6.34
N PRO A 37 -12.89 -1.64 6.05
CA PRO A 37 -13.86 -0.73 5.46
C PRO A 37 -14.31 -1.25 4.09
N ALA A 38 -15.61 -1.14 3.79
CA ALA A 38 -16.26 -1.54 2.53
C ALA A 38 -15.68 -0.90 1.24
N PHE A 39 -14.69 -0.01 1.34
CA PHE A 39 -13.96 0.58 0.20
C PHE A 39 -12.96 -0.40 -0.43
N TRP A 40 -12.38 -1.31 0.37
CA TRP A 40 -11.50 -2.36 -0.15
C TRP A 40 -12.31 -3.55 -0.69
N ASP A 41 -13.54 -3.74 -0.20
CA ASP A 41 -14.46 -4.77 -0.71
C ASP A 41 -14.93 -4.49 -2.16
N ASP A 42 -14.92 -3.25 -2.64
CA ASP A 42 -15.33 -2.91 -4.04
C ASP A 42 -14.24 -3.26 -5.08
N TRP A 43 -12.97 -3.39 -4.67
CA TRP A 43 -11.87 -3.85 -5.53
C TRP A 43 -11.63 -5.35 -5.40
N TYR A 44 -12.06 -5.93 -4.28
CA TYR A 44 -12.36 -7.34 -4.11
C TYR A 44 -13.86 -7.58 -4.29
N ASP A 45 -14.50 -6.92 -5.25
CA ASP A 45 -15.43 -7.67 -6.09
C ASP A 45 -14.51 -8.74 -6.67
N GLU A 46 -14.37 -9.87 -5.96
CA GLU A 46 -14.04 -11.13 -6.60
C GLU A 46 -14.87 -11.04 -7.88
N PRO A 47 -14.23 -11.01 -9.08
CA PRO A 47 -15.03 -11.25 -10.26
C PRO A 47 -15.87 -12.48 -9.90
N ASP A 48 -17.13 -12.55 -10.30
CA ASP A 48 -17.81 -13.84 -10.31
C ASP A 48 -16.92 -14.79 -11.15
N ILE A 49 -15.91 -15.38 -10.50
CA ILE A 49 -14.80 -16.10 -11.11
C ILE A 49 -15.44 -17.45 -11.32
N CYS A 50 -15.77 -17.60 -12.60
CA CYS A 50 -16.41 -18.71 -13.25
C CYS A 50 -17.93 -18.68 -13.07
N PRO A 51 -18.71 -18.32 -14.11
CA PRO A 51 -20.13 -18.65 -14.14
C PRO A 51 -20.26 -20.14 -13.80
N ASP A 52 -21.00 -20.42 -12.74
CA ASP A 52 -21.57 -21.70 -12.35
C ASP A 52 -21.23 -22.89 -13.25
N ASP A 53 -20.00 -23.39 -13.18
CA ASP A 53 -19.73 -24.82 -13.36
C ASP A 53 -20.19 -25.55 -12.07
N GLU A 54 -21.40 -25.23 -11.59
CA GLU A 54 -22.06 -25.91 -10.48
C GLU A 54 -22.48 -27.34 -10.87
N ASP A 55 -22.48 -27.67 -12.16
CA ASP A 55 -23.04 -28.92 -12.67
C ASP A 55 -22.08 -30.13 -12.64
N ASP A 56 -20.81 -29.97 -12.22
CA ASP A 56 -19.86 -31.10 -12.11
C ASP A 56 -19.05 -31.12 -10.78
N ARG A 57 -19.43 -30.32 -9.77
CA ARG A 57 -18.79 -30.35 -8.42
C ARG A 57 -19.22 -31.54 -7.55
N SER A 58 -19.82 -32.58 -8.13
CA SER A 58 -20.11 -33.83 -7.42
C SER A 58 -18.90 -34.76 -7.27
N GLU A 59 -17.70 -34.32 -7.68
CA GLU A 59 -16.43 -34.94 -7.32
C GLU A 59 -16.19 -34.86 -5.81
N ILE A 60 -16.65 -35.92 -5.12
CA ILE A 60 -16.13 -36.50 -3.87
C ILE A 60 -15.17 -35.56 -3.15
N ILE A 61 -15.71 -34.64 -2.34
CA ILE A 61 -14.95 -34.09 -1.22
C ILE A 61 -14.69 -35.30 -0.31
N SER A 62 -13.52 -35.91 -0.44
CA SER A 62 -13.06 -36.85 0.55
C SER A 62 -12.76 -36.02 1.78
N ASN A 63 -13.68 -36.03 2.76
CA ASN A 63 -13.50 -35.44 4.10
C ASN A 63 -12.42 -36.20 4.90
N ASP A 64 -11.27 -36.43 4.28
CA ASP A 64 -10.13 -37.09 4.85
C ASP A 64 -9.11 -36.01 5.22
N PRO A 65 -9.06 -35.57 6.50
CA PRO A 65 -8.14 -34.54 6.95
C PRO A 65 -6.67 -34.95 6.74
N ASP A 66 -6.39 -36.24 6.56
CA ASP A 66 -5.05 -36.74 6.27
C ASP A 66 -4.55 -36.29 4.88
N LEU A 67 -5.41 -35.73 4.02
CA LEU A 67 -5.05 -35.22 2.70
C LEU A 67 -4.47 -33.80 2.71
N ILE A 68 -4.67 -33.00 3.77
CA ILE A 68 -4.19 -31.61 3.83
C ILE A 68 -2.66 -31.50 3.59
N PRO A 69 -1.81 -32.38 4.18
CA PRO A 69 -0.36 -32.29 4.01
C PRO A 69 0.14 -32.62 2.60
N TYR A 70 -0.62 -33.41 1.83
CA TYR A 70 -0.17 -33.95 0.53
C TYR A 70 0.02 -32.85 -0.51
N PRO A 71 0.97 -32.97 -1.45
CA PRO A 71 1.16 -31.95 -2.49
C PRO A 71 -0.11 -31.59 -3.26
N LEU A 72 -0.17 -30.35 -3.76
CA LEU A 72 -1.25 -29.93 -4.66
C LEU A 72 -1.16 -30.71 -5.98
N ASP A 73 -2.32 -31.14 -6.47
CA ASP A 73 -2.44 -31.73 -7.79
C ASP A 73 -2.39 -30.66 -8.90
N ASN A 74 -2.33 -31.10 -10.16
CA ASN A 74 -2.23 -30.18 -11.30
C ASN A 74 -3.46 -29.27 -11.45
N GLY A 75 -4.65 -29.75 -11.08
CA GLY A 75 -5.90 -28.98 -11.16
C GLY A 75 -5.97 -27.92 -10.07
N GLU A 76 -5.57 -28.25 -8.84
CA GLU A 76 -5.44 -27.30 -7.73
C GLU A 76 -4.38 -26.24 -8.03
N LEU A 77 -3.20 -26.63 -8.52
CA LEU A 77 -2.17 -25.67 -8.94
C LEU A 77 -2.67 -24.75 -10.06
N GLN A 78 -3.41 -25.28 -11.03
CA GLN A 78 -3.97 -24.48 -12.11
C GLN A 78 -5.01 -23.47 -11.60
N ARG A 79 -5.73 -23.79 -10.52
CA ARG A 79 -6.68 -22.87 -9.85
C ARG A 79 -5.98 -21.71 -9.13
N LEU A 80 -4.67 -21.81 -8.83
CA LEU A 80 -3.88 -20.70 -8.27
C LEU A 80 -3.57 -19.61 -9.31
N PHE A 81 -3.61 -19.94 -10.61
CA PHE A 81 -3.15 -19.03 -11.66
C PHE A 81 -3.95 -17.73 -11.73
N TYR A 82 -5.28 -17.82 -11.65
CA TYR A 82 -6.15 -16.65 -11.68
C TYR A 82 -5.96 -15.75 -10.46
N PRO A 83 -6.15 -16.22 -9.20
CA PRO A 83 -6.13 -15.33 -8.06
C PRO A 83 -4.76 -14.72 -7.74
N LEU A 84 -3.65 -15.34 -8.18
CA LEU A 84 -2.34 -14.74 -7.97
C LEU A 84 -2.11 -13.50 -8.82
N HIS A 85 -2.54 -13.54 -10.09
CA HIS A 85 -2.15 -12.60 -11.15
C HIS A 85 -0.63 -12.24 -11.15
N MET A 86 -0.14 -11.55 -12.17
CA MET A 86 1.20 -10.97 -12.05
C MET A 86 1.10 -9.75 -11.13
N PRO A 87 2.07 -9.51 -10.23
CA PRO A 87 2.06 -8.30 -9.41
C PRO A 87 1.93 -7.07 -10.30
N ASN A 88 0.82 -6.34 -10.21
CA ASN A 88 0.64 -5.09 -10.92
C ASN A 88 1.45 -3.99 -10.22
N ALA A 89 2.20 -3.19 -10.99
CA ALA A 89 3.09 -2.16 -10.45
C ALA A 89 2.32 -1.09 -9.65
N GLY A 90 1.20 -0.60 -10.21
CA GLY A 90 0.32 0.35 -9.56
C GLY A 90 -0.25 -0.16 -8.25
N TRP A 91 -0.79 -1.39 -8.25
CA TRP A 91 -1.31 -2.03 -7.04
C TRP A 91 -0.23 -2.20 -5.97
N ARG A 92 0.95 -2.68 -6.35
CA ARG A 92 2.08 -2.83 -5.42
C ARG A 92 2.49 -1.48 -4.84
N TYR A 93 2.52 -0.43 -5.65
CA TYR A 93 2.80 0.93 -5.20
C TYR A 93 1.78 1.40 -4.17
N LEU A 94 0.48 1.18 -4.39
CA LEU A 94 -0.57 1.61 -3.45
C LEU A 94 -0.48 0.90 -2.09
N LEU A 95 -0.17 -0.40 -2.08
CA LEU A 95 0.06 -1.14 -0.83
C LEU A 95 1.26 -0.58 -0.06
N GLU A 96 2.37 -0.29 -0.77
CA GLU A 96 3.53 0.35 -0.14
C GLU A 96 3.27 1.78 0.28
N PHE A 97 2.47 2.54 -0.47
CA PHE A 97 2.06 3.89 -0.12
C PHE A 97 1.36 3.90 1.25
N GLY A 98 0.42 2.99 1.48
CA GLY A 98 -0.24 2.86 2.78
C GLY A 98 0.72 2.46 3.91
N GLN A 99 1.63 1.51 3.66
CA GLN A 99 2.63 1.11 4.65
C GLN A 99 3.61 2.26 4.98
N GLU A 100 4.05 2.99 3.96
CA GLU A 100 4.99 4.09 4.08
C GLU A 100 4.35 5.31 4.75
N ALA A 101 3.07 5.59 4.48
CA ALA A 101 2.30 6.60 5.20
C ALA A 101 2.26 6.31 6.71
N ARG A 102 1.99 5.05 7.09
CA ARG A 102 1.99 4.62 8.50
C ARG A 102 3.37 4.74 9.12
N ARG A 103 4.43 4.36 8.40
CA ARG A 103 5.82 4.52 8.87
C ARG A 103 6.16 6.00 9.11
N LEU A 104 5.80 6.88 8.17
CA LEU A 104 5.98 8.32 8.30
C LEU A 104 5.24 8.88 9.51
N HIS A 105 3.94 8.59 9.65
CA HIS A 105 3.14 9.07 10.78
C HIS A 105 3.67 8.56 12.13
N ARG A 106 4.06 7.28 12.19
CA ARG A 106 4.71 6.71 13.36
C ARG A 106 6.00 7.44 13.68
N TYR A 107 6.86 7.66 12.67
CA TYR A 107 8.13 8.34 12.86
C TYR A 107 7.92 9.72 13.48
N VAL A 108 7.02 10.53 12.90
CA VAL A 108 6.65 11.86 13.41
C VAL A 108 6.16 11.80 14.86
N ARG A 109 5.36 10.78 15.21
CA ARG A 109 4.80 10.64 16.57
C ARG A 109 5.82 10.18 17.61
N THR A 110 6.74 9.29 17.25
CA THR A 110 7.62 8.61 18.21
C THR A 110 9.00 9.24 18.33
N HIS A 111 9.42 10.10 17.41
CA HIS A 111 10.74 10.73 17.44
C HIS A 111 10.65 12.13 18.04
N PRO A 112 11.06 12.33 19.31
CA PRO A 112 10.92 13.61 20.00
C PRO A 112 11.79 14.71 19.40
N ASP A 113 12.87 14.33 18.71
CA ASP A 113 13.77 15.24 18.02
C ASP A 113 13.26 15.63 16.62
N PHE A 114 12.08 15.13 16.22
CA PHE A 114 11.48 15.48 14.94
C PHE A 114 11.21 16.99 14.91
N SER A 115 11.79 17.65 13.91
CA SER A 115 11.73 19.10 13.78
C SER A 115 10.27 19.59 13.83
N MET A 116 9.94 20.49 14.76
CA MET A 116 8.60 21.11 14.81
C MET A 116 8.22 21.74 13.47
N ARG A 117 9.20 22.31 12.76
CA ARG A 117 9.00 22.87 11.41
C ARG A 117 8.61 21.79 10.40
N ALA A 118 9.23 20.61 10.47
CA ALA A 118 8.86 19.47 9.63
C ALA A 118 7.48 18.92 10.02
N ALA A 119 7.17 18.87 11.31
CA ALA A 119 5.84 18.47 11.80
C ALA A 119 4.76 19.45 11.34
N GLU A 120 4.99 20.75 11.39
CA GLU A 120 4.09 21.77 10.86
C GLU A 120 3.93 21.66 9.34
N TYR A 121 5.03 21.43 8.62
CA TYR A 121 5.01 21.22 7.17
C TYR A 121 4.18 19.99 6.77
N LEU A 122 4.28 18.91 7.54
CA LEU A 122 3.50 17.69 7.32
C LEU A 122 2.08 17.75 7.92
N GLY A 123 1.83 18.57 8.95
CA GLY A 123 0.62 18.54 9.78
C GLY A 123 -0.26 19.80 9.75
N GLY A 124 0.08 20.78 8.90
CA GLY A 124 -0.75 21.96 8.66
C GLY A 124 -2.22 21.71 8.24
N PRO A 125 -3.10 22.71 8.40
CA PRO A 125 -4.55 22.55 8.24
C PRO A 125 -5.04 22.31 6.80
N HIS A 126 -4.23 22.62 5.77
CA HIS A 126 -4.62 22.51 4.36
C HIS A 126 -3.45 21.96 3.51
N GLY A 127 -3.75 21.07 2.54
CA GLY A 127 -2.83 20.47 1.54
C GLY A 127 -1.65 19.62 2.05
N THR A 128 -1.61 19.36 3.35
CA THR A 128 -0.73 18.36 3.98
C THR A 128 -0.79 16.99 3.35
N GLU A 129 -1.98 16.57 2.93
CA GLU A 129 -2.19 15.28 2.27
C GLU A 129 -1.37 15.15 0.98
N MET A 130 -1.33 16.21 0.16
CA MET A 130 -0.57 16.21 -1.10
C MET A 130 0.93 16.24 -0.84
N ARG A 131 1.40 17.06 0.10
CA ARG A 131 2.82 17.08 0.49
C ARG A 131 3.28 15.74 1.05
N GLN A 132 2.50 15.15 1.97
CA GLN A 132 2.75 13.82 2.50
C GLN A 132 2.79 12.79 1.38
N SER A 133 1.84 12.84 0.44
CA SER A 133 1.80 11.92 -0.70
C SER A 133 3.05 12.01 -1.57
N ILE A 134 3.55 13.22 -1.84
CA ILE A 134 4.78 13.43 -2.62
C ILE A 134 6.00 12.90 -1.86
N ILE A 135 6.09 13.13 -0.55
CA ILE A 135 7.18 12.63 0.30
C ILE A 135 7.16 11.10 0.38
N ILE A 136 5.99 10.50 0.61
CA ILE A 136 5.82 9.05 0.64
C ILE A 136 6.25 8.45 -0.71
N ARG A 137 5.79 9.03 -1.81
CA ARG A 137 6.19 8.62 -3.16
C ARG A 137 7.71 8.72 -3.34
N HIS A 138 8.33 9.81 -2.88
CA HIS A 138 9.78 10.01 -2.99
C HIS A 138 10.56 8.87 -2.31
N TYR A 139 10.16 8.45 -1.11
CA TYR A 139 10.79 7.33 -0.42
C TYR A 139 10.58 5.98 -1.11
N ILE A 140 9.36 5.72 -1.61
CA ILE A 140 9.06 4.51 -2.40
C ILE A 140 9.90 4.49 -3.67
N LYS A 141 9.96 5.61 -4.39
CA LYS A 141 10.77 5.79 -5.59
C LYS A 141 12.25 5.49 -5.31
N LYS A 142 12.87 6.12 -4.30
CA LYS A 142 14.26 5.83 -3.91
C LYS A 142 14.49 4.34 -3.67
N ARG A 143 13.57 3.68 -2.96
CA ARG A 143 13.66 2.23 -2.69
C ARG A 143 13.58 1.42 -3.99
N TRP A 144 12.60 1.70 -4.84
CA TRP A 144 12.38 0.96 -6.09
C TRP A 144 13.48 1.23 -7.12
N GLU A 145 14.06 2.43 -7.15
CA GLU A 145 15.23 2.77 -7.97
C GLU A 145 16.46 1.96 -7.53
N ARG A 146 16.73 1.84 -6.22
CA ARG A 146 17.82 0.98 -5.71
C ARG A 146 17.62 -0.48 -6.06
N LEU A 147 16.37 -0.94 -6.09
CA LEU A 147 16.02 -2.30 -6.50
C LEU A 147 16.09 -2.51 -8.01
N GLY A 148 16.20 -1.44 -8.80
CA GLY A 148 16.18 -1.48 -10.26
C GLY A 148 14.79 -1.70 -10.86
N VAL A 149 13.72 -1.47 -10.09
CA VAL A 149 12.33 -1.72 -10.52
C VAL A 149 11.49 -0.49 -10.76
N TRP A 150 12.04 0.70 -10.51
CA TRP A 150 11.37 1.95 -10.77
C TRP A 150 11.31 2.27 -12.28
N ASN A 151 10.13 2.62 -12.77
CA ASN A 151 9.93 3.12 -14.12
C ASN A 151 9.90 4.66 -14.11
N HIS A 152 10.82 5.28 -14.85
CA HIS A 152 10.93 6.73 -14.98
C HIS A 152 9.73 7.42 -15.67
N LEU A 153 8.86 6.65 -16.33
CA LEU A 153 7.65 7.15 -16.98
C LEU A 153 6.47 7.29 -16.01
N TRP A 154 6.54 6.72 -14.80
CA TRP A 154 5.48 6.83 -13.81
C TRP A 154 5.41 8.24 -13.22
N GLY A 155 4.23 8.83 -13.29
CA GLY A 155 3.93 10.17 -12.80
C GLY A 155 3.81 10.26 -11.26
N ILE A 156 3.22 11.35 -10.79
CA ILE A 156 2.97 11.62 -9.36
C ILE A 156 1.48 11.46 -9.10
N PRO A 157 1.06 10.33 -8.49
CA PRO A 157 -0.35 10.12 -8.17
C PRO A 157 -0.87 11.17 -7.21
N GLY A 158 -2.12 11.60 -7.42
CA GLY A 158 -2.80 12.55 -6.53
C GLY A 158 -2.43 14.03 -6.70
N ARG A 159 -1.62 14.41 -7.71
CA ARG A 159 -1.38 15.84 -8.01
C ARG A 159 -2.68 16.54 -8.44
N LEU A 160 -2.74 17.86 -8.29
CA LEU A 160 -3.93 18.69 -8.56
C LEU A 160 -4.46 18.55 -10.00
N ASN A 161 -3.53 18.47 -10.96
CA ASN A 161 -3.83 18.31 -12.38
C ASN A 161 -3.25 16.98 -12.88
N PRO A 162 -3.89 15.83 -12.54
CA PRO A 162 -3.36 14.53 -12.93
C PRO A 162 -3.46 14.35 -14.45
N GLY A 163 -2.36 13.92 -15.04
CA GLY A 163 -2.29 13.39 -16.40
C GLY A 163 -2.35 11.87 -16.38
N GLU A 164 -2.43 11.27 -17.56
CA GLU A 164 -2.60 9.82 -17.72
C GLU A 164 -1.55 9.00 -16.96
N ILE A 165 -0.28 9.44 -16.99
CA ILE A 165 0.83 8.75 -16.32
C ILE A 165 0.81 8.82 -14.78
N ASP A 166 -0.03 9.66 -14.19
CA ASP A 166 -0.18 9.76 -12.72
C ASP A 166 -1.18 8.75 -12.17
N HIS A 167 -1.99 8.13 -13.03
CA HIS A 167 -2.91 7.09 -12.61
C HIS A 167 -2.19 5.76 -12.48
N THR A 168 -2.11 5.25 -11.25
CA THR A 168 -1.44 3.99 -10.91
C THR A 168 -2.01 2.79 -11.68
N ASP A 169 -3.28 2.82 -12.06
CA ASP A 169 -3.93 1.75 -12.83
C ASP A 169 -3.29 1.50 -14.20
N PHE A 170 -2.58 2.50 -14.75
CA PHE A 170 -1.86 2.38 -16.02
C PHE A 170 -0.37 2.09 -15.84
N TRP A 171 0.10 1.93 -14.60
CA TRP A 171 1.50 1.63 -14.33
C TRP A 171 1.79 0.17 -14.65
N VAL A 172 2.68 -0.02 -15.61
CA VAL A 172 3.22 -1.31 -16.02
C VAL A 172 4.72 -1.34 -15.75
N TRP A 173 5.25 -2.52 -15.44
CA TRP A 173 6.70 -2.69 -15.33
C TRP A 173 7.36 -2.46 -16.70
N ASP A 174 8.58 -1.92 -16.73
CA ASP A 174 9.29 -1.66 -18.00
C ASP A 174 9.53 -2.93 -18.83
N TRP A 175 9.63 -4.07 -18.16
CA TRP A 175 9.79 -5.39 -18.78
C TRP A 175 8.49 -6.20 -18.83
N GLU A 176 7.34 -5.62 -18.43
CA GLU A 176 6.07 -6.31 -18.44
C GLU A 176 5.68 -6.70 -19.87
N ARG A 177 5.37 -7.97 -20.07
CA ARG A 177 4.87 -8.49 -21.33
C ARG A 177 3.42 -8.90 -21.19
N THR A 178 2.65 -8.65 -22.23
CA THR A 178 1.32 -9.24 -22.37
C THR A 178 1.48 -10.71 -22.75
N TYR A 179 1.16 -11.61 -21.82
CA TYR A 179 1.10 -13.04 -22.06
C TYR A 179 -0.33 -13.46 -22.38
N ALA A 180 -0.50 -14.43 -23.28
CA ALA A 180 -1.77 -15.14 -23.36
C ALA A 180 -1.90 -16.07 -22.13
N ASP A 181 -3.10 -16.23 -21.57
CA ASP A 181 -3.33 -17.06 -20.38
C ASP A 181 -2.83 -18.51 -20.52
N ARG A 182 -2.78 -19.00 -21.76
CA ARG A 182 -2.35 -20.36 -22.12
C ARG A 182 -0.88 -20.44 -22.56
N ASP A 183 -0.12 -19.36 -22.46
CA ASP A 183 1.29 -19.36 -22.81
C ASP A 183 2.07 -20.27 -21.85
N PRO A 184 2.70 -21.35 -22.33
CA PRO A 184 3.52 -22.23 -21.47
C PRO A 184 4.71 -21.48 -20.86
N ASP A 185 5.17 -20.40 -21.48
CA ASP A 185 6.25 -19.56 -20.98
C ASP A 185 5.75 -18.49 -20.00
N HIS A 186 4.47 -18.48 -19.60
CA HIS A 186 3.99 -17.52 -18.60
C HIS A 186 4.77 -17.65 -17.28
N PRO A 187 5.30 -16.55 -16.71
CA PRO A 187 6.14 -16.58 -15.50
C PRO A 187 5.50 -17.29 -14.31
N LEU A 188 4.22 -17.01 -14.00
CA LEU A 188 3.46 -17.74 -12.98
C LEU A 188 3.38 -19.25 -13.23
N ARG A 189 3.11 -19.70 -14.47
CA ARG A 189 3.06 -21.14 -14.79
C ARG A 189 4.43 -21.81 -14.59
N ARG A 190 5.53 -21.11 -14.85
CA ARG A 190 6.88 -21.61 -14.55
C ARG A 190 7.07 -21.75 -13.05
N MET A 191 6.67 -20.73 -12.27
CA MET A 191 6.75 -20.76 -10.81
C MET A 191 5.91 -21.89 -10.20
N LEU A 192 4.65 -22.05 -10.62
CA LEU A 192 3.77 -23.10 -10.12
C LEU A 192 4.32 -24.51 -10.43
N ARG A 193 4.97 -24.71 -11.58
CA ARG A 193 5.66 -25.96 -11.89
C ARG A 193 6.82 -26.26 -10.94
N LEU A 194 7.56 -25.23 -10.49
CA LEU A 194 8.61 -25.39 -9.48
C LEU A 194 8.07 -25.76 -8.09
N ARG A 195 6.77 -25.49 -7.85
CA ARG A 195 6.08 -25.83 -6.60
C ARG A 195 5.34 -27.17 -6.64
N GLN A 196 5.32 -27.82 -7.80
CA GLN A 196 4.73 -29.14 -7.94
C GLN A 196 5.44 -30.17 -7.05
N GLY A 197 4.66 -30.94 -6.29
CA GLY A 197 5.20 -31.98 -5.40
C GLY A 197 5.64 -31.48 -4.02
N LEU A 198 5.49 -30.19 -3.71
CA LEU A 198 5.78 -29.67 -2.36
C LEU A 198 4.69 -30.07 -1.36
N TRP A 199 5.14 -30.62 -0.23
CA TRP A 199 4.26 -30.89 0.92
C TRP A 199 3.85 -29.58 1.60
N GLN A 200 2.77 -29.64 2.39
CA GLN A 200 2.35 -28.50 3.21
C GLN A 200 3.53 -28.02 4.09
N GLY A 201 3.76 -26.70 4.11
CA GLY A 201 4.82 -26.05 4.88
C GLY A 201 6.24 -26.22 4.31
N GLN A 202 6.43 -27.08 3.32
CA GLN A 202 7.71 -27.21 2.64
C GLN A 202 8.00 -25.93 1.83
N ALA A 203 9.14 -25.29 2.11
CA ALA A 203 9.58 -24.14 1.35
C ALA A 203 9.96 -24.58 -0.08
N GLY A 204 9.43 -23.88 -1.08
CA GLY A 204 9.88 -24.02 -2.46
C GLY A 204 11.29 -23.45 -2.68
N PRO A 205 11.94 -23.76 -3.81
CA PRO A 205 13.21 -23.15 -4.17
C PRO A 205 13.07 -21.63 -4.21
N ARG A 206 13.91 -20.93 -3.46
CA ARG A 206 14.00 -19.47 -3.50
C ARG A 206 15.34 -19.10 -4.11
N HIS A 207 15.30 -18.25 -5.12
CA HIS A 207 16.49 -17.65 -5.66
C HIS A 207 16.60 -16.25 -5.05
N PRO A 208 17.55 -16.02 -4.12
CA PRO A 208 17.77 -14.68 -3.62
C PRO A 208 18.30 -13.81 -4.77
N HIS A 209 17.69 -12.65 -4.92
CA HIS A 209 18.07 -11.64 -5.90
C HIS A 209 18.10 -10.30 -5.16
N GLY A 210 19.30 -9.76 -4.94
CA GLY A 210 19.44 -8.51 -4.17
C GLY A 210 18.89 -7.29 -4.91
N THR A 211 19.30 -7.10 -6.16
CA THR A 211 18.86 -5.98 -7.01
C THR A 211 18.73 -6.44 -8.45
N LEU A 212 17.85 -5.79 -9.22
CA LEU A 212 17.72 -6.02 -10.64
C LEU A 212 18.76 -5.19 -11.40
N ALA A 213 19.57 -5.85 -12.24
CA ALA A 213 20.55 -5.16 -13.07
C ALA A 213 19.85 -4.32 -14.15
N SER A 214 20.46 -3.20 -14.57
CA SER A 214 19.90 -2.32 -15.59
C SER A 214 19.84 -2.96 -16.99
N ASP A 215 20.65 -4.00 -17.22
CA ASP A 215 20.67 -4.82 -18.43
C ASP A 215 20.01 -6.19 -18.23
N ALA A 216 19.27 -6.38 -17.13
CA ALA A 216 18.58 -7.62 -16.84
C ALA A 216 17.61 -7.99 -17.98
N SER A 217 17.65 -9.25 -18.37
CA SER A 217 16.68 -9.80 -19.30
C SER A 217 15.28 -9.82 -18.67
N ILE A 218 14.26 -9.83 -19.52
CA ILE A 218 12.86 -9.90 -19.08
C ILE A 218 12.61 -11.12 -18.18
N ARG A 219 13.27 -12.25 -18.45
CA ARG A 219 13.15 -13.46 -17.63
C ARG A 219 13.78 -13.29 -16.24
N GLU A 220 14.90 -12.58 -16.15
CA GLU A 220 15.54 -12.28 -14.86
C GLU A 220 14.69 -11.31 -14.04
N ALA A 221 14.09 -10.31 -14.69
CA ALA A 221 13.20 -9.36 -14.04
C ALA A 221 11.90 -10.01 -13.53
N GLU A 222 11.31 -10.92 -14.31
CA GLU A 222 10.20 -11.76 -13.86
C GLU A 222 10.58 -12.66 -12.69
N ALA A 223 11.75 -13.32 -12.77
CA ALA A 223 12.24 -14.16 -11.69
C ALA A 223 12.48 -13.35 -10.41
N PHE A 224 13.02 -12.13 -10.53
CA PHE A 224 13.19 -11.19 -9.43
C PHE A 224 11.87 -10.91 -8.73
N LEU A 225 10.83 -10.47 -9.46
CA LEU A 225 9.51 -10.17 -8.90
C LEU A 225 8.87 -11.38 -8.20
N LEU A 226 8.91 -12.54 -8.86
CA LEU A 226 8.30 -13.75 -8.33
C LEU A 226 9.07 -14.36 -7.16
N SER A 227 10.31 -13.94 -6.92
CA SER A 227 11.09 -14.41 -5.79
C SER A 227 10.92 -13.54 -4.53
N ARG A 228 10.21 -12.40 -4.60
CA ARG A 228 10.15 -11.45 -3.48
C ARG A 228 9.23 -11.96 -2.36
N PRO A 229 9.46 -11.57 -1.09
CA PRO A 229 8.65 -12.01 0.05
C PRO A 229 7.14 -11.76 -0.13
N PHE A 230 6.73 -10.59 -0.59
CA PHE A 230 5.29 -10.29 -0.73
C PHE A 230 4.58 -11.23 -1.69
N PHE A 231 5.24 -11.60 -2.80
CA PHE A 231 4.65 -12.51 -3.78
C PHE A 231 4.63 -13.93 -3.24
N MET A 232 5.72 -14.36 -2.61
CA MET A 232 5.85 -15.70 -2.06
C MET A 232 4.90 -15.94 -0.89
N LEU A 233 4.62 -14.92 -0.06
CA LEU A 233 3.61 -15.01 1.00
C LEU A 233 2.26 -15.29 0.37
N ARG A 234 1.85 -14.47 -0.61
CA ARG A 234 0.56 -14.60 -1.28
C ARG A 234 0.41 -15.95 -2.01
N LEU A 235 1.49 -16.43 -2.62
CA LEU A 235 1.55 -17.77 -3.22
C LEU A 235 1.32 -18.86 -2.17
N GLU A 236 2.00 -18.82 -1.03
CA GLU A 236 1.83 -19.81 0.03
C GLU A 236 0.45 -19.72 0.72
N GLU A 237 -0.13 -18.53 0.85
CA GLU A 237 -1.54 -18.31 1.26
C GLU A 237 -2.51 -19.02 0.32
N TYR A 238 -2.41 -18.77 -0.98
CA TYR A 238 -3.32 -19.42 -1.93
C TYR A 238 -3.09 -20.94 -2.03
N GLU A 239 -1.85 -21.41 -1.88
CA GLU A 239 -1.58 -22.84 -1.74
C GLU A 239 -2.29 -23.43 -0.52
N GLU A 240 -2.25 -22.74 0.62
CA GLU A 240 -2.93 -23.16 1.84
C GLU A 240 -4.45 -23.16 1.66
N ILE A 241 -5.02 -22.11 1.06
CA ILE A 241 -6.46 -22.04 0.74
C ILE A 241 -6.91 -23.24 -0.10
N GLN A 242 -6.13 -23.65 -1.12
CA GLN A 242 -6.50 -24.83 -1.92
C GLN A 242 -6.40 -26.13 -1.12
N ARG A 243 -5.40 -26.28 -0.23
CA ARG A 243 -5.30 -27.43 0.66
C ARG A 243 -6.48 -27.51 1.62
N MET A 244 -6.89 -26.37 2.17
CA MET A 244 -8.01 -26.30 3.12
C MET A 244 -9.35 -26.66 2.47
N LYS A 245 -9.52 -26.46 1.16
CA LYS A 245 -10.71 -26.93 0.42
C LYS A 245 -10.86 -28.47 0.40
N ARG A 246 -9.84 -29.22 0.83
CA ARG A 246 -9.92 -30.68 1.02
C ARG A 246 -10.59 -31.07 2.34
N SER A 247 -10.85 -30.10 3.23
CA SER A 247 -11.47 -30.27 4.53
C SER A 247 -12.66 -29.32 4.69
N ASP A 248 -13.64 -29.69 5.52
CA ASP A 248 -14.77 -28.83 5.91
C ASP A 248 -14.41 -27.84 7.03
N GLU A 249 -13.23 -28.01 7.65
CA GLU A 249 -12.80 -27.16 8.76
C GLU A 249 -12.33 -25.80 8.28
N ARG A 250 -12.75 -24.74 8.96
CA ARG A 250 -12.30 -23.38 8.69
C ARG A 250 -11.07 -23.07 9.52
N TRP A 251 -9.97 -22.86 8.82
CA TRP A 251 -8.71 -22.42 9.40
C TRP A 251 -8.45 -20.97 9.03
N ASP A 252 -7.53 -20.34 9.76
CA ASP A 252 -6.99 -19.02 9.41
C ASP A 252 -5.69 -19.26 8.61
N GLU A 253 -5.82 -19.33 7.28
CA GLU A 253 -4.73 -19.61 6.35
C GLU A 253 -3.56 -18.65 6.52
N ASP A 254 -3.85 -17.35 6.69
CA ASP A 254 -2.87 -16.29 6.84
C ASP A 254 -2.07 -16.47 8.11
N LYS A 255 -2.73 -16.88 9.21
CA LYS A 255 -2.05 -17.20 10.46
C LYS A 255 -1.13 -18.41 10.30
N ILE A 256 -1.61 -19.50 9.70
CA ILE A 256 -0.80 -20.73 9.50
C ILE A 256 0.43 -20.44 8.63
N VAL A 257 0.26 -19.71 7.54
CA VAL A 257 1.37 -19.35 6.65
C VAL A 257 2.37 -18.47 7.39
N ARG A 258 1.91 -17.44 8.10
CA ARG A 258 2.79 -16.54 8.87
C ARG A 258 3.54 -17.27 9.97
N GLU A 259 2.89 -18.12 10.75
CA GLU A 259 3.56 -18.92 11.79
C GLU A 259 4.70 -19.76 11.21
N ARG A 260 4.48 -20.41 10.06
CA ARG A 260 5.56 -21.13 9.36
C ARG A 260 6.69 -20.22 8.89
N TRP A 261 6.38 -19.00 8.45
CA TRP A 261 7.40 -18.02 8.08
C TRP A 261 8.21 -17.55 9.29
N TYR A 262 7.59 -17.40 10.46
CA TYR A 262 8.30 -17.14 11.71
C TYR A 262 9.24 -18.29 12.09
N GLU A 263 8.75 -19.53 12.05
CA GLU A 263 9.55 -20.72 12.37
C GLU A 263 10.78 -20.88 11.46
N ARG A 264 10.65 -20.51 10.18
CA ARG A 264 11.75 -20.55 9.20
C ARG A 264 12.68 -19.34 9.26
N ASN A 265 12.40 -18.35 10.13
CA ASN A 265 13.11 -17.07 10.17
C ASN A 265 13.07 -16.33 8.82
N ASP A 266 11.95 -16.47 8.11
CA ASP A 266 11.66 -15.80 6.83
C ASP A 266 10.93 -14.46 7.02
N TRP A 267 10.34 -14.27 8.20
CA TRP A 267 9.57 -13.08 8.55
C TRP A 267 10.46 -12.00 9.18
N LYS A 268 10.32 -10.74 8.73
CA LYS A 268 10.94 -9.60 9.41
C LYS A 268 9.95 -8.97 10.37
N GLU A 269 10.41 -8.62 11.58
CA GLU A 269 9.57 -7.94 12.58
C GLU A 269 9.01 -6.61 12.07
N GLU A 270 9.75 -5.91 11.20
CA GLU A 270 9.31 -4.65 10.56
C GLU A 270 8.13 -4.81 9.58
N TRP A 271 7.80 -6.03 9.17
CA TRP A 271 6.62 -6.33 8.35
C TRP A 271 5.37 -6.53 9.18
N ASN A 272 5.54 -6.68 10.51
CA ASN A 272 4.40 -6.66 11.38
C ASN A 272 3.68 -5.35 11.22
N ASP A 273 2.37 -5.50 11.17
CA ASP A 273 1.49 -4.38 11.10
C ASP A 273 1.80 -3.41 12.24
N LEU A 274 1.98 -2.17 11.83
CA LEU A 274 2.30 -1.07 12.70
C LEU A 274 1.09 -0.83 13.63
N ASP A 275 -0.15 -0.98 13.16
CA ASP A 275 -1.31 -0.40 13.84
C ASP A 275 -2.30 -1.44 14.41
N GLY A 276 -1.99 -2.73 14.35
CA GLY A 276 -2.82 -3.83 14.86
C GLY A 276 -4.10 -4.12 14.04
N ASP A 277 -4.22 -3.56 12.83
CA ASP A 277 -5.23 -3.87 11.82
C ASP A 277 -5.03 -5.23 11.13
N GLY A 278 -3.90 -5.90 11.34
CA GLY A 278 -3.59 -7.22 10.78
C GLY A 278 -3.05 -7.18 9.35
N ASN A 279 -2.91 -6.00 8.73
CA ASN A 279 -2.42 -5.81 7.38
C ASN A 279 -0.88 -5.84 7.32
N CYS A 280 -0.31 -7.02 7.60
CA CYS A 280 1.10 -7.25 7.42
C CYS A 280 1.43 -7.25 5.92
N LEU A 281 2.33 -6.36 5.48
CA LEU A 281 2.79 -6.31 4.10
C LEU A 281 4.28 -6.66 4.05
N PRO A 282 4.64 -7.87 3.58
CA PRO A 282 6.04 -8.20 3.39
C PRO A 282 6.72 -7.21 2.43
N GLY A 283 7.97 -6.92 2.74
CA GLY A 283 8.84 -6.03 1.96
C GLY A 283 9.33 -6.68 0.66
N TRP A 284 10.36 -6.05 0.08
CA TRP A 284 10.96 -6.49 -1.18
C TRP A 284 12.01 -7.58 -1.00
N THR A 285 12.73 -7.56 0.11
CA THR A 285 13.94 -8.34 0.32
C THR A 285 13.74 -9.32 1.46
N TRP A 286 14.30 -10.51 1.29
CA TRP A 286 14.31 -11.51 2.36
C TRP A 286 15.16 -11.04 3.56
N PRO A 287 14.93 -11.58 4.78
CA PRO A 287 15.76 -11.28 5.95
C PRO A 287 17.26 -11.50 5.75
N HIS A 288 17.63 -12.46 4.89
CA HIS A 288 19.01 -12.81 4.59
C HIS A 288 19.58 -12.07 3.37
N GLU A 289 18.77 -11.28 2.66
CA GLU A 289 19.24 -10.37 1.62
C GLU A 289 19.77 -9.08 2.29
N ASN A 290 20.72 -8.41 1.63
CA ASN A 290 21.57 -7.33 2.19
C ASN A 290 20.83 -6.39 3.19
N PRO A 291 21.32 -6.22 4.44
CA PRO A 291 20.66 -5.44 5.49
C PRO A 291 20.78 -3.91 5.34
N GLU A 292 21.26 -3.38 4.21
CA GLU A 292 21.12 -1.94 3.95
C GLU A 292 19.64 -1.61 3.84
N SER A 293 19.11 -1.13 4.97
CA SER A 293 17.70 -0.90 5.27
C SER A 293 16.89 -0.50 4.04
N GLU A 294 15.87 -1.32 3.72
CA GLU A 294 14.82 -0.94 2.76
C GLU A 294 14.12 0.36 3.16
N ILE A 295 14.16 0.68 4.46
CA ILE A 295 13.56 1.86 5.06
C ILE A 295 14.60 2.97 4.99
N PRO A 296 14.43 3.98 4.13
CA PRO A 296 15.32 5.12 4.13
C PRO A 296 15.20 5.82 5.49
N PRO A 297 16.32 6.32 6.05
CA PRO A 297 16.27 7.12 7.25
C PRO A 297 15.37 8.35 7.03
N TYR A 298 14.28 8.46 7.78
CA TYR A 298 13.42 9.65 7.82
C TYR A 298 14.12 10.86 8.47
N GLU A 299 15.34 10.67 8.95
CA GLU A 299 16.20 11.71 9.50
C GLU A 299 16.40 12.86 8.51
N GLU A 300 16.38 12.58 7.20
CA GLU A 300 16.40 13.59 6.13
C GLU A 300 15.20 14.56 6.25
N LEU A 301 14.04 14.14 6.77
CA LEU A 301 12.87 15.02 6.98
C LEU A 301 13.07 16.08 8.06
N ASN A 302 14.07 15.93 8.95
CA ASN A 302 14.38 16.98 9.91
C ASN A 302 14.88 18.26 9.23
N SER A 303 15.44 18.12 8.03
CA SER A 303 15.86 19.21 7.16
C SER A 303 15.22 19.02 5.79
N MET A 304 14.08 19.67 5.55
CA MET A 304 13.43 19.66 4.24
C MET A 304 14.35 20.14 3.09
N GLU A 305 15.41 20.89 3.41
CA GLU A 305 16.43 21.35 2.47
C GLU A 305 17.41 20.23 2.05
N ASP A 306 17.53 19.18 2.85
CA ASP A 306 18.43 18.05 2.59
C ASP A 306 17.77 16.97 1.71
N ILE A 307 16.45 17.05 1.50
CA ILE A 307 15.72 16.12 0.64
C ILE A 307 15.93 16.51 -0.83
N GLU A 308 16.66 15.68 -1.55
CA GLU A 308 16.88 15.84 -2.99
C GLU A 308 15.65 15.41 -3.80
N PHE A 309 14.65 16.28 -3.90
CA PHE A 309 13.51 16.05 -4.77
C PHE A 309 13.91 16.08 -6.25
N THR A 310 13.28 15.24 -7.04
CA THR A 310 13.39 15.37 -8.50
C THR A 310 12.63 16.59 -9.02
N PRO A 311 12.97 17.13 -10.20
CA PRO A 311 12.32 18.34 -10.71
C PRO A 311 10.78 18.23 -10.72
N SER A 312 10.24 17.08 -11.13
CA SER A 312 8.79 16.84 -11.12
C SER A 312 8.17 16.83 -9.71
N GLU A 313 8.91 16.34 -8.70
CA GLU A 313 8.44 16.33 -7.31
C GLU A 313 8.49 17.73 -6.70
N ALA A 314 9.55 18.50 -6.99
CA ALA A 314 9.64 19.92 -6.61
C ALA A 314 8.52 20.74 -7.26
N ASP A 315 8.28 20.57 -8.56
CA ASP A 315 7.19 21.24 -9.28
C ASP A 315 5.81 20.91 -8.65
N ALA A 316 5.59 19.64 -8.27
CA ALA A 316 4.35 19.21 -7.62
C ALA A 316 4.19 19.78 -6.20
N LEU A 317 5.28 19.91 -5.44
CA LEU A 317 5.27 20.58 -4.14
C LEU A 317 4.97 22.07 -4.29
N GLU A 318 5.60 22.76 -5.23
CA GLU A 318 5.33 24.18 -5.51
C GLU A 318 3.88 24.42 -5.97
N GLU A 319 3.33 23.51 -6.78
CA GLU A 319 1.92 23.57 -7.19
C GLU A 319 0.98 23.39 -5.99
N THR A 320 1.31 22.46 -5.09
CA THR A 320 0.57 22.22 -3.84
C THR A 320 0.61 23.47 -2.95
N ASP A 321 1.78 24.05 -2.75
CA ASP A 321 1.98 25.26 -1.94
C ASP A 321 1.19 26.45 -2.50
N ARG A 322 1.18 26.62 -3.83
CA ARG A 322 0.43 27.67 -4.51
C ARG A 322 -1.08 27.49 -4.29
N TYR A 323 -1.58 26.28 -4.50
CA TYR A 323 -2.98 25.96 -4.32
C TYR A 323 -3.45 26.19 -2.88
N GLU A 324 -2.62 25.85 -1.90
CA GLU A 324 -2.90 26.13 -0.50
C GLU A 324 -2.96 27.61 -0.18
N LEU A 325 -2.03 28.40 -0.72
CA LEU A 325 -2.04 29.85 -0.53
C LEU A 325 -3.33 30.47 -1.10
N GLU A 326 -3.76 30.00 -2.27
CA GLU A 326 -5.01 30.41 -2.92
C GLU A 326 -6.25 29.98 -2.12
N MET A 327 -6.27 28.74 -1.60
CA MET A 327 -7.37 28.24 -0.78
C MET A 327 -7.46 28.93 0.57
N SER A 328 -6.33 29.11 1.26
CA SER A 328 -6.25 29.85 2.53
C SER A 328 -6.75 31.29 2.36
N SER A 329 -6.30 31.99 1.31
CA SER A 329 -6.79 33.34 1.00
C SER A 329 -8.30 33.36 0.73
N THR A 330 -8.85 32.32 0.09
CA THR A 330 -10.28 32.23 -0.20
C THR A 330 -11.09 32.00 1.07
N VAL A 331 -10.63 31.12 1.96
CA VAL A 331 -11.27 30.82 3.25
C VAL A 331 -11.23 32.04 4.15
N ASP A 332 -10.12 32.76 4.22
CA ASP A 332 -9.99 34.00 4.99
C ASP A 332 -10.93 35.09 4.47
N GLU A 333 -11.03 35.27 3.15
CA GLU A 333 -11.96 36.23 2.55
C GLU A 333 -13.42 35.83 2.82
N MET A 334 -13.76 34.54 2.70
CA MET A 334 -15.10 34.05 3.04
C MET A 334 -15.44 34.25 4.52
N THR A 335 -14.47 34.01 5.40
CA THR A 335 -14.60 34.20 6.85
C THR A 335 -14.76 35.68 7.19
N PHE A 336 -13.95 36.55 6.58
CA PHE A 336 -14.06 38.00 6.73
C PHE A 336 -15.40 38.53 6.23
N GLN A 337 -15.88 38.05 5.07
CA GLN A 337 -17.21 38.39 4.56
C GLN A 337 -18.33 37.90 5.49
N ALA A 338 -18.21 36.70 6.06
CA ALA A 338 -19.16 36.16 7.02
C ALA A 338 -19.20 37.02 8.31
N MET A 339 -18.04 37.38 8.86
CA MET A 339 -17.94 38.28 10.01
C MET A 339 -18.52 39.66 9.70
N ARG A 340 -18.24 40.22 8.53
CA ARG A 340 -18.80 41.51 8.09
C ARG A 340 -20.31 41.46 7.96
N ARG A 341 -20.88 40.35 7.49
CA ARG A 341 -22.34 40.13 7.44
C ARG A 341 -22.94 39.98 8.84
N ALA A 342 -22.25 39.31 9.77
CA ALA A 342 -22.71 39.16 11.15
C ALA A 342 -22.66 40.48 11.93
N ALA A 343 -21.70 41.35 11.62
CA ALA A 343 -21.57 42.68 12.21
C ALA A 343 -22.47 43.74 11.56
N ALA A 344 -23.10 43.44 10.43
CA ALA A 344 -24.01 44.36 9.77
C ALA A 344 -25.27 44.59 10.63
N SER A 345 -25.77 45.83 10.66
CA SER A 345 -27.00 46.15 11.39
C SER A 345 -28.17 45.32 10.83
N PRO A 346 -29.17 44.93 11.66
CA PRO A 346 -30.39 44.30 11.15
C PRO A 346 -31.07 45.09 10.03
N GLU A 347 -30.90 46.42 9.98
CA GLU A 347 -31.37 47.26 8.87
C GLU A 347 -30.57 47.06 7.58
N ASP A 348 -29.24 46.93 7.67
CA ASP A 348 -28.38 46.65 6.52
C ASP A 348 -28.66 45.25 5.95
N MET A 349 -28.91 44.27 6.82
CA MET A 349 -29.34 42.93 6.42
C MET A 349 -30.68 42.94 5.69
N ARG A 350 -31.64 43.77 6.14
CA ARG A 350 -32.94 43.94 5.45
C ARG A 350 -32.78 44.61 4.08
N HIS A 351 -31.93 45.64 3.99
CA HIS A 351 -31.64 46.30 2.72
C HIS A 351 -30.94 45.38 1.72
N ASP A 352 -29.98 44.56 2.18
CA ASP A 352 -29.30 43.60 1.32
C ASP A 352 -30.24 42.47 0.86
N ALA A 353 -31.08 41.94 1.76
CA ALA A 353 -32.12 40.98 1.40
C ALA A 353 -33.09 41.55 0.35
N MET A 354 -33.50 42.81 0.49
CA MET A 354 -34.35 43.49 -0.48
C MET A 354 -33.66 43.67 -1.84
N ARG A 355 -32.36 43.99 -1.87
CA ARG A 355 -31.58 44.09 -3.13
C ARG A 355 -31.43 42.75 -3.84
N ARG A 356 -31.23 41.66 -3.10
CA ARG A 356 -31.17 40.31 -3.67
C ARG A 356 -32.51 39.87 -4.26
N GLU A 357 -33.62 40.22 -3.61
CA GLU A 357 -34.96 39.94 -4.11
C GLU A 357 -35.26 40.71 -5.41
N ILE A 358 -34.91 42.00 -5.47
CA ILE A 358 -35.04 42.80 -6.69
C ILE A 358 -34.17 42.25 -7.83
N SER A 359 -32.97 41.73 -7.53
CA SER A 359 -32.10 41.12 -8.54
C SER A 359 -32.63 39.77 -9.02
N ARG A 360 -33.14 38.92 -8.10
CA ARG A 360 -33.81 37.66 -8.47
C ARG A 360 -35.01 37.87 -9.39
N GLN A 361 -35.79 38.94 -9.16
CA GLN A 361 -36.92 39.29 -10.01
C GLN A 361 -36.51 39.85 -11.38
N ARG A 362 -35.27 40.35 -11.53
CA ARG A 362 -34.72 40.80 -12.81
C ARG A 362 -34.07 39.68 -13.61
N ASP A 363 -33.43 38.75 -12.92
CA ASP A 363 -32.66 37.68 -13.54
C ASP A 363 -33.43 36.36 -13.64
N THR A 364 -34.73 36.35 -13.37
CA THR A 364 -35.57 35.17 -13.64
C THR A 364 -35.68 35.02 -15.16
N PRO A 365 -35.03 34.03 -15.80
CA PRO A 365 -35.19 33.81 -17.22
C PRO A 365 -36.62 33.35 -17.46
N ASP A 366 -37.25 33.88 -18.50
CA ASP A 366 -38.57 33.43 -18.93
C ASP A 366 -38.49 31.92 -19.23
N LEU A 367 -39.07 31.09 -18.35
CA LEU A 367 -39.00 29.62 -18.37
C LEU A 367 -39.85 29.01 -19.49
N GLY A 368 -39.87 29.66 -20.65
CA GLY A 368 -40.47 29.18 -21.88
C GLY A 368 -39.44 28.57 -22.82
N GLN A 369 -38.69 27.55 -22.38
CA GLN A 369 -38.03 26.48 -23.17
C GLN A 369 -36.81 25.94 -22.43
N VAL A 370 -36.97 24.81 -21.72
CA VAL A 370 -35.83 23.94 -21.37
C VAL A 370 -36.07 22.61 -22.03
N ASN A 371 -35.33 22.38 -23.12
CA ASN A 371 -35.23 21.09 -23.79
C ASN A 371 -34.52 20.09 -22.86
N SER A 372 -34.97 18.85 -22.98
CA SER A 372 -34.44 17.63 -22.38
C SER A 372 -32.92 17.49 -22.48
N TYR A 373 -32.26 17.26 -21.34
CA TYR A 373 -30.91 16.69 -21.34
C TYR A 373 -30.97 15.17 -21.54
N PRO A 374 -29.99 14.55 -22.24
CA PRO A 374 -29.98 13.11 -22.47
C PRO A 374 -29.75 12.34 -21.15
N PRO A 375 -30.43 11.21 -20.93
CA PRO A 375 -30.37 10.45 -19.66
C PRO A 375 -29.01 9.82 -19.26
N GLY A 376 -27.89 10.11 -19.93
CA GLY A 376 -26.59 9.46 -19.66
C GLY A 376 -25.53 10.34 -19.00
N MET A 377 -25.61 11.67 -19.12
CA MET A 377 -24.50 12.56 -18.75
C MET A 377 -24.37 12.77 -17.25
N MET A 378 -25.47 12.62 -16.50
CA MET A 378 -25.48 12.73 -15.03
C MET A 378 -24.88 11.51 -14.32
N GLN A 379 -24.87 10.33 -14.95
CA GLN A 379 -24.24 9.14 -14.38
C GLN A 379 -22.71 9.19 -14.51
N PHE A 380 -22.19 9.69 -15.64
CA PHE A 380 -20.75 9.85 -15.88
C PHE A 380 -20.09 10.91 -14.97
N VAL A 381 -20.78 12.03 -14.72
CA VAL A 381 -20.29 13.07 -13.79
C VAL A 381 -20.32 12.58 -12.34
N ARG A 382 -21.33 11.78 -11.95
CA ARG A 382 -21.38 11.16 -10.61
C ARG A 382 -20.30 10.10 -10.39
N SER A 383 -19.99 9.28 -11.41
CA SER A 383 -18.92 8.28 -11.29
C SER A 383 -17.52 8.89 -11.19
N MET A 384 -17.27 10.03 -11.85
CA MET A 384 -16.00 10.76 -11.70
C MET A 384 -15.89 11.45 -10.33
N GLN A 385 -16.96 12.07 -9.82
CA GLN A 385 -16.95 12.67 -8.49
C GLN A 385 -16.77 11.64 -7.36
N GLN A 386 -17.33 10.43 -7.50
CA GLN A 386 -17.11 9.36 -6.51
C GLN A 386 -15.67 8.83 -6.49
N ARG A 387 -14.98 8.77 -7.64
CA ARG A 387 -13.56 8.35 -7.72
C ARG A 387 -12.59 9.37 -7.12
N GLN A 388 -12.87 10.66 -7.32
CA GLN A 388 -12.05 11.75 -6.77
C GLN A 388 -12.24 11.88 -5.24
N LEU A 389 -13.45 11.56 -4.73
CA LEU A 389 -13.74 11.52 -3.29
C LEU A 389 -13.14 10.29 -2.57
N GLY A 390 -12.92 9.17 -3.27
CA GLY A 390 -12.26 7.98 -2.70
C GLY A 390 -10.81 8.25 -2.31
N TYR A 391 -10.08 9.03 -3.11
CA TYR A 391 -8.72 9.46 -2.79
C TYR A 391 -8.67 10.37 -1.56
N THR A 392 -9.63 11.29 -1.40
CA THR A 392 -9.75 12.14 -0.20
C THR A 392 -10.30 11.39 1.02
N GLY A 393 -11.09 10.32 0.84
CA GLY A 393 -11.71 9.57 1.93
C GLY A 393 -10.75 8.64 2.68
N VAL A 394 -9.78 8.05 1.97
CA VAL A 394 -8.71 7.24 2.59
C VAL A 394 -7.78 8.13 3.43
N VAL A 395 -7.54 9.37 3.01
CA VAL A 395 -6.62 10.29 3.72
C VAL A 395 -7.33 11.07 4.84
N ALA A 396 -8.59 11.48 4.64
CA ALA A 396 -9.38 12.12 5.70
C ALA A 396 -9.70 11.18 6.89
N TRP A 397 -9.69 9.85 6.70
CA TRP A 397 -9.85 8.89 7.80
C TRP A 397 -8.55 8.67 8.60
N LEU A 398 -7.38 8.84 7.98
CA LEU A 398 -6.08 8.85 8.65
C LEU A 398 -5.78 10.19 9.34
N GLY A 399 -6.49 11.27 8.95
CA GLY A 399 -6.49 12.58 9.59
C GLY A 399 -7.33 12.68 10.87
N GLY A 400 -6.87 12.02 11.94
CA GLY A 400 -6.99 12.41 13.35
C GLY A 400 -8.29 13.03 13.93
N HIS A 401 -8.75 12.42 15.03
CA HIS A 401 -9.25 13.21 16.16
C HIS A 401 -8.26 14.35 16.50
N PRO A 402 -8.72 15.57 16.82
CA PRO A 402 -7.83 16.66 17.18
C PRO A 402 -7.03 16.31 18.44
N LEU A 403 -5.71 16.53 18.40
CA LEU A 403 -4.84 16.46 19.56
C LEU A 403 -5.36 17.39 20.65
N ASN A 404 -5.54 16.86 21.86
CA ASN A 404 -5.97 17.65 23.00
C ASN A 404 -4.80 18.55 23.46
N PRO A 405 -4.94 19.89 23.44
CA PRO A 405 -3.89 20.80 23.87
C PRO A 405 -3.48 20.64 25.35
N ASP A 406 -4.26 19.93 26.16
CA ASP A 406 -3.95 19.70 27.58
C ASP A 406 -2.80 18.69 27.82
N ASP A 407 -2.42 17.87 26.83
CA ASP A 407 -1.36 16.84 27.00
C ASP A 407 0.08 17.40 26.94
N LEU A 408 0.27 18.68 26.64
CA LEU A 408 1.61 19.30 26.49
C LEU A 408 2.08 20.16 27.69
N THR A 409 1.32 20.24 28.78
CA THR A 409 1.70 21.11 29.92
C THR A 409 2.19 20.37 31.17
N GLY A 410 2.34 19.04 31.09
CA GLY A 410 2.65 18.20 32.25
C GLY A 410 4.11 17.75 32.39
N ARG A 411 5.10 18.67 32.43
CA ARG A 411 6.42 18.42 33.04
C ARG A 411 7.26 19.71 33.13
N ALA A 412 7.37 20.22 34.35
CA ALA A 412 8.43 21.13 34.80
C ALA A 412 9.29 20.40 35.83
#